data_AF-A0A7X8WY13-F1
#
_entry.id   AF-A0A7X8WY13-F1
#
_cell.length_a   1.000
_cell.length_b   1.000
_cell.length_c   1.000
_cell.angle_alpha   90.00
_cell.angle_beta   90.00
_cell.angle_gamma   90.00
#
_symmetry.space_group_name_H-M   'P 1'
#
loop_
_entity.id
_entity.type
_entity.pdbx_description
1 polymer ?
#
loop_
_entity_poly.entity_id
_entity_poly.type
_entity_poly.pdbx_seq_one_letter_code
_entity_poly.pdbx_strand_id
1 'polypeptide(L)'
;MSKKFTFLFGCVLVIGGLLIVGCSEQHESVDKSTDKPSVVERDLNGENVSGKNEYYEINESEIAEHLEYNNKKRSLYIAGLKVFEEFSTSNEGSASISTDENTITFSMTKSTGTVTGALDGPSVSFRMDLDTKKIIDKNFTPAPNYKELGMEEFSEHSEELIELTEERMLEIGKYFKELILEIETKIEAN
;
A
#
# COMPACT_ATOMS: atom_id res chain seq x y z
N MET A 1 -38.06 -19.64 48.28
CA MET A 1 -37.11 -18.82 47.48
C MET A 1 -35.72 -19.42 47.63
N SER A 2 -35.30 -20.22 46.64
CA SER A 2 -34.22 -19.92 45.67
C SER A 2 -32.82 -19.88 46.33
N LYS A 3 -32.11 -21.01 46.37
CA LYS A 3 -31.20 -21.57 45.35
C LYS A 3 -29.81 -20.91 45.28
N LYS A 4 -28.81 -21.75 45.61
CA LYS A 4 -27.45 -21.90 45.03
C LYS A 4 -26.44 -20.80 45.43
N PHE A 5 -25.16 -21.09 45.67
CA PHE A 5 -24.24 -21.78 44.77
C PHE A 5 -23.02 -22.33 45.54
N THR A 6 -22.74 -23.62 45.36
CA THR A 6 -21.52 -24.30 45.83
C THR A 6 -20.42 -24.06 44.80
N PHE A 7 -19.27 -23.52 45.20
CA PHE A 7 -18.11 -23.36 44.32
C PHE A 7 -17.21 -24.60 44.45
N LEU A 8 -17.30 -25.51 43.47
CA LEU A 8 -16.43 -26.68 43.39
C LEU A 8 -15.14 -26.27 42.66
N PHE A 9 -14.01 -26.39 43.37
CA PHE A 9 -12.67 -26.42 42.78
C PHE A 9 -12.52 -27.72 41.97
N GLY A 10 -12.46 -27.62 40.64
CA GLY A 10 -12.22 -28.74 39.74
C GLY A 10 -10.88 -28.57 39.03
N CYS A 11 -9.87 -29.31 39.49
CA CYS A 11 -8.53 -29.36 38.91
C CYS A 11 -8.56 -29.81 37.44
N VAL A 12 -7.96 -28.99 36.58
CA VAL A 12 -7.65 -29.32 35.20
C VAL A 12 -6.47 -30.29 35.18
N LEU A 13 -6.71 -31.51 34.69
CA LEU A 13 -5.67 -32.42 34.23
C LEU A 13 -6.16 -33.05 32.92
N VAL A 14 -5.71 -32.49 31.79
CA VAL A 14 -5.67 -33.19 30.51
C VAL A 14 -4.24 -33.10 30.01
N ILE A 15 -3.54 -34.21 30.20
CA ILE A 15 -2.20 -34.49 29.71
C ILE A 15 -2.34 -34.68 28.18
N GLY A 16 -2.01 -33.62 27.43
CA GLY A 16 -1.87 -33.67 25.98
C GLY A 16 -0.48 -34.20 25.61
N GLY A 17 -0.45 -35.33 24.89
CA GLY A 17 0.76 -36.05 24.51
C GLY A 17 1.76 -35.22 23.70
N LEU A 18 3.01 -35.26 24.14
CA LEU A 18 4.20 -34.90 23.37
C LEU A 18 4.38 -35.90 22.22
N LEU A 19 4.06 -35.48 20.99
CA LEU A 19 4.63 -36.11 19.79
C LEU A 19 5.81 -35.27 19.34
N ILE A 20 6.98 -35.78 19.71
CA ILE A 20 8.30 -35.34 19.27
C ILE A 20 8.39 -35.72 17.79
N VAL A 21 8.23 -34.75 16.89
CA VAL A 21 8.66 -34.92 15.50
C VAL A 21 10.17 -34.76 15.52
N GLY A 22 10.85 -35.89 15.34
CA GLY A 22 12.31 -35.99 15.37
C GLY A 22 12.96 -35.14 14.28
N CYS A 23 13.98 -34.39 14.68
CA CYS A 23 15.04 -33.94 13.81
C CYS A 23 15.73 -35.18 13.20
N SER A 24 15.80 -35.25 11.88
CA SER A 24 16.86 -36.02 11.21
C SER A 24 17.82 -35.03 10.55
N GLU A 25 18.90 -34.71 11.25
CA GLU A 25 20.12 -34.23 10.62
C GLU A 25 20.77 -35.41 9.89
N GLN A 26 21.02 -35.26 8.60
CA GLN A 26 22.15 -35.91 7.94
C GLN A 26 23.10 -34.80 7.51
N HIS A 27 24.32 -34.87 8.02
CA HIS A 27 25.40 -33.92 7.83
C HIS A 27 26.41 -34.52 6.85
N GLU A 28 26.70 -33.83 5.75
CA GLU A 28 27.95 -33.83 4.94
C GLU A 28 27.67 -33.01 3.66
N SER A 29 28.47 -32.11 3.12
CA SER A 29 29.61 -31.29 3.57
C SER A 29 29.85 -30.27 2.44
N VAL A 30 29.93 -28.99 2.79
CA VAL A 30 30.54 -27.83 2.11
C VAL A 30 30.95 -27.97 0.63
N ASP A 31 30.30 -27.21 -0.26
CA ASP A 31 31.03 -26.44 -1.27
C ASP A 31 30.63 -24.96 -1.20
N LYS A 32 31.63 -24.10 -1.29
CA LYS A 32 31.59 -22.68 -0.98
C LYS A 32 31.70 -21.94 -2.30
N SER A 33 30.56 -21.64 -2.94
CA SER A 33 30.52 -20.72 -4.08
C SER A 33 29.69 -19.49 -3.74
N THR A 34 30.38 -18.36 -3.67
CA THR A 34 29.86 -17.00 -3.54
C THR A 34 28.87 -16.70 -4.68
N ASP A 35 27.57 -16.67 -4.39
CA ASP A 35 26.58 -16.15 -5.34
C ASP A 35 26.65 -14.62 -5.38
N LYS A 36 27.21 -14.13 -6.50
CA LYS A 36 27.01 -12.78 -7.01
C LYS A 36 25.52 -12.60 -7.35
N PRO A 37 24.94 -11.40 -7.17
CA PRO A 37 23.56 -11.15 -7.59
C PRO A 37 23.42 -11.35 -9.10
N SER A 38 22.39 -12.10 -9.49
CA SER A 38 22.01 -12.35 -10.87
C SER A 38 21.70 -11.01 -11.56
N VAL A 39 22.56 -10.63 -12.50
CA VAL A 39 22.28 -9.59 -13.48
C VAL A 39 21.16 -10.12 -14.38
N VAL A 40 20.01 -9.45 -14.39
CA VAL A 40 18.95 -9.71 -15.38
C VAL A 40 19.47 -9.20 -16.72
N GLU A 41 19.93 -10.12 -17.58
CA GLU A 41 20.14 -9.82 -19.00
C GLU A 41 18.77 -9.65 -19.65
N ARG A 42 18.53 -8.48 -20.25
CA ARG A 42 17.39 -8.24 -21.13
C ARG A 42 17.73 -8.83 -22.50
N ASP A 43 17.05 -9.91 -22.88
CA ASP A 43 17.09 -10.40 -24.25
C ASP A 43 16.32 -9.45 -25.17
N LEU A 44 17.08 -8.69 -25.95
CA LEU A 44 16.60 -7.97 -27.13
C LEU A 44 16.61 -8.92 -28.33
N ASN A 45 15.59 -9.76 -28.49
CA ASN A 45 14.98 -10.12 -29.78
C ASN A 45 13.94 -11.24 -29.66
N GLY A 46 12.69 -10.87 -29.95
CA GLY A 46 11.76 -11.64 -30.78
C GLY A 46 11.48 -13.10 -30.44
N GLU A 47 10.53 -13.33 -29.53
CA GLU A 47 9.59 -14.46 -29.58
C GLU A 47 8.29 -14.07 -28.87
N ASN A 48 7.15 -14.52 -29.41
CA ASN A 48 5.80 -14.14 -28.97
C ASN A 48 5.55 -14.45 -27.49
N VAL A 49 5.62 -13.43 -26.63
CA VAL A 49 5.18 -13.53 -25.23
C VAL A 49 3.67 -13.32 -25.18
N SER A 50 2.93 -14.42 -25.27
CA SER A 50 1.53 -14.48 -24.84
C SER A 50 1.48 -14.33 -23.31
N GLY A 51 1.55 -13.10 -22.84
CA GLY A 51 1.35 -12.72 -21.45
C GLY A 51 1.39 -11.20 -21.37
N LYS A 52 0.22 -10.55 -21.27
CA LYS A 52 0.16 -9.11 -21.01
C LYS A 52 1.00 -8.84 -19.75
N ASN A 53 2.00 -7.96 -19.83
CA ASN A 53 2.78 -7.56 -18.67
C ASN A 53 1.83 -7.20 -17.52
N GLU A 54 2.11 -7.68 -16.30
CA GLU A 54 1.26 -7.38 -15.16
C GLU A 54 1.43 -5.94 -14.70
N TYR A 55 2.64 -5.41 -14.85
CA TYR A 55 3.05 -4.08 -14.43
C TYR A 55 3.55 -3.27 -15.63
N TYR A 56 3.16 -2.00 -15.69
CA TYR A 56 3.55 -1.05 -16.72
C TYR A 56 4.10 0.20 -16.05
N GLU A 57 5.37 0.51 -16.29
CA GLU A 57 5.94 1.80 -15.90
C GLU A 57 5.34 2.90 -16.79
N ILE A 58 4.84 3.96 -16.16
CA ILE A 58 4.15 5.06 -16.85
C ILE A 58 5.06 6.28 -16.86
N ASN A 59 5.46 6.71 -18.06
CA ASN A 59 6.37 7.84 -18.24
C ASN A 59 5.60 9.17 -18.33
N GLU A 60 5.19 9.69 -17.17
CA GLU A 60 4.48 10.97 -17.03
C GLU A 60 5.08 11.79 -15.89
N SER A 61 6.32 12.28 -16.06
CA SER A 61 7.10 12.94 -15.01
C SER A 61 6.51 14.25 -14.48
N GLU A 62 5.58 14.85 -15.22
CA GLU A 62 4.82 16.03 -14.78
C GLU A 62 3.76 15.67 -13.74
N ILE A 63 3.30 14.41 -13.71
CA ILE A 63 2.28 13.93 -12.78
C ILE A 63 2.93 13.50 -11.46
N ALA A 64 3.92 12.61 -11.53
CA ALA A 64 4.64 12.11 -10.36
C ALA A 64 6.10 11.75 -10.72
N GLU A 65 6.94 11.51 -9.71
CA GLU A 65 8.31 11.04 -9.94
C GLU A 65 8.35 9.60 -10.47
N HIS A 66 7.46 8.76 -9.98
CA HIS A 66 7.30 7.39 -10.47
C HIS A 66 5.83 6.96 -10.44
N LEU A 67 5.42 6.30 -11.51
CA LEU A 67 4.09 5.72 -11.70
C LEU A 67 4.23 4.31 -12.24
N GLU A 68 3.56 3.36 -11.60
CA GLU A 68 3.50 1.97 -12.08
C GLU A 68 2.05 1.47 -12.05
N TYR A 69 1.58 1.01 -13.19
CA TYR A 69 0.23 0.50 -13.34
C TYR A 69 0.21 -1.03 -13.29
N ASN A 70 -0.50 -1.58 -12.30
CA ASN A 70 -0.83 -3.00 -12.22
C ASN A 70 -2.17 -3.29 -12.93
N ASN A 71 -2.08 -3.94 -14.08
CA ASN A 71 -3.24 -4.27 -14.93
C ASN A 71 -4.17 -5.31 -14.30
N LYS A 72 -3.65 -6.26 -13.51
CA LYS A 72 -4.50 -7.26 -12.83
C LYS A 72 -5.37 -6.65 -11.74
N LYS A 73 -4.86 -5.62 -11.07
CA LYS A 73 -5.54 -4.96 -9.94
C LYS A 73 -6.25 -3.67 -10.34
N ARG A 74 -6.12 -3.23 -11.59
CA ARG A 74 -6.51 -1.88 -12.06
C ARG A 74 -6.06 -0.80 -11.08
N SER A 75 -4.78 -0.86 -10.70
CA SER A 75 -4.19 -0.03 -9.64
C SER A 75 -2.96 0.69 -10.14
N LEU A 76 -2.87 1.97 -9.84
CA LEU A 76 -1.73 2.83 -10.11
C LEU A 76 -0.99 3.08 -8.79
N TYR A 77 0.24 2.59 -8.70
CA TYR A 77 1.20 3.00 -7.67
C TYR A 77 1.76 4.38 -8.01
N ILE A 78 1.93 5.21 -6.99
CA ILE A 78 2.31 6.62 -7.13
C ILE A 78 3.39 6.94 -6.09
N ALA A 79 4.53 7.45 -6.55
CA ALA A 79 5.55 8.04 -5.69
C ALA A 79 5.93 9.44 -6.20
N GLY A 80 5.99 10.40 -5.27
CA GLY A 80 6.30 11.80 -5.55
C GLY A 80 5.26 12.50 -6.41
N LEU A 81 3.98 12.41 -6.05
CA LEU A 81 2.87 13.09 -6.74
C LEU A 81 3.05 14.60 -6.72
N LYS A 82 2.89 15.27 -7.87
CA LYS A 82 3.17 16.70 -8.06
C LYS A 82 1.93 17.56 -8.30
N VAL A 83 0.86 16.96 -8.83
CA VAL A 83 -0.33 17.70 -9.32
C VAL A 83 -1.26 18.19 -8.21
N PHE A 84 -1.07 17.73 -6.97
CA PHE A 84 -1.88 18.11 -5.81
C PHE A 84 -0.96 18.57 -4.67
N GLU A 85 -0.95 19.87 -4.40
CA GLU A 85 -0.01 20.54 -3.49
C GLU A 85 -0.14 20.07 -2.03
N GLU A 86 -1.33 19.58 -1.65
CA GLU A 86 -1.64 19.13 -0.29
C GLU A 86 -0.77 17.94 0.16
N PHE A 87 -0.18 17.20 -0.77
CA PHE A 87 0.66 16.03 -0.48
C PHE A 87 2.16 16.32 -0.48
N SER A 88 2.60 17.57 -0.73
CA SER A 88 4.01 17.94 -0.93
C SER A 88 4.70 17.13 -2.05
N THR A 89 6.02 17.23 -2.21
CA THR A 89 6.76 16.43 -3.20
C THR A 89 7.28 15.09 -2.66
N SER A 90 7.29 14.89 -1.34
CA SER A 90 7.67 13.61 -0.72
C SER A 90 6.42 12.90 -0.21
N ASN A 91 5.86 12.06 -1.08
CA ASN A 91 4.64 11.31 -0.81
C ASN A 91 4.64 10.00 -1.59
N GLU A 92 3.86 9.04 -1.14
CA GLU A 92 3.61 7.81 -1.88
C GLU A 92 2.26 7.19 -1.49
N GLY A 93 1.68 6.48 -2.45
CA GLY A 93 0.35 5.95 -2.33
C GLY A 93 -0.13 5.26 -3.60
N SER A 94 -1.45 5.21 -3.77
CA SER A 94 -2.06 4.54 -4.92
C SER A 94 -3.45 5.03 -5.23
N ALA A 95 -3.87 4.81 -6.47
CA ALA A 95 -5.27 4.90 -6.90
C ALA A 95 -5.69 3.58 -7.56
N SER A 96 -6.89 3.07 -7.29
CA SER A 96 -7.36 1.80 -7.87
C SER A 96 -8.84 1.81 -8.20
N ILE A 97 -9.21 1.19 -9.32
CA ILE A 97 -10.61 1.04 -9.75
C ILE A 97 -11.08 -0.38 -9.44
N SER A 98 -12.14 -0.48 -8.64
CA SER A 98 -12.90 -1.73 -8.46
C SER A 98 -14.05 -1.74 -9.46
N THR A 99 -14.00 -2.63 -10.45
CA THR A 99 -15.08 -2.79 -11.43
C THR A 99 -16.35 -3.36 -10.79
N ASP A 100 -16.20 -4.29 -9.84
CA ASP A 100 -17.32 -4.98 -9.20
C ASP A 100 -18.10 -4.06 -8.25
N GLU A 101 -17.39 -3.21 -7.50
CA GLU A 101 -18.01 -2.21 -6.62
C GLU A 101 -18.34 -0.91 -7.37
N ASN A 102 -17.83 -0.75 -8.59
CA ASN A 102 -17.88 0.49 -9.37
C ASN A 102 -17.37 1.71 -8.59
N THR A 103 -16.22 1.55 -7.93
CA THR A 103 -15.59 2.59 -7.10
C THR A 103 -14.17 2.87 -7.52
N ILE A 104 -13.68 4.08 -7.20
CA ILE A 104 -12.24 4.37 -7.14
C ILE A 104 -11.82 4.59 -5.69
N THR A 105 -10.72 3.96 -5.29
CA THR A 105 -10.07 4.17 -4.00
C THR A 105 -8.76 4.92 -4.22
N PHE A 106 -8.55 5.96 -3.42
CA PHE A 106 -7.30 6.71 -3.36
C PHE A 106 -6.70 6.59 -1.96
N SER A 107 -5.37 6.50 -1.90
CA SER A 107 -4.60 6.55 -0.65
C SER A 107 -3.29 7.27 -0.90
N MET A 108 -2.88 8.12 0.04
CA MET A 108 -1.62 8.85 -0.03
C MET A 108 -1.08 9.12 1.37
N THR A 109 0.22 8.92 1.55
CA THR A 109 0.94 9.28 2.78
C THR A 109 2.05 10.26 2.43
N LYS A 110 2.19 11.31 3.25
CA LYS A 110 3.28 12.28 3.13
C LYS A 110 4.44 11.87 4.03
N SER A 111 5.68 12.06 3.58
CA SER A 111 6.85 11.93 4.46
C SER A 111 7.04 13.20 5.26
N THR A 112 7.39 13.04 6.54
CA THR A 112 7.86 14.15 7.39
C THR A 112 9.39 14.20 7.49
N GLY A 113 10.10 13.33 6.76
CA GLY A 113 11.56 13.26 6.76
C GLY A 113 12.17 12.69 8.06
N THR A 114 11.32 12.13 8.91
CA THR A 114 11.61 11.61 10.25
C THR A 114 12.40 10.29 10.18
N VAL A 115 12.05 9.44 9.20
CA VAL A 115 12.76 8.22 8.86
C VAL A 115 13.18 8.30 7.39
N THR A 116 14.49 8.31 7.15
CA THR A 116 15.06 8.35 5.79
C THR A 116 14.52 7.21 4.94
N GLY A 117 13.88 7.55 3.82
CA GLY A 117 13.32 6.58 2.89
C GLY A 117 12.03 5.92 3.34
N ALA A 118 11.35 6.46 4.36
CA ALA A 118 10.02 6.00 4.76
C ALA A 118 8.98 7.13 4.74
N LEU A 119 7.73 6.71 4.58
CA LEU A 119 6.56 7.54 4.81
C LEU A 119 6.13 7.35 6.27
N ASP A 120 6.13 8.43 7.02
CA ASP A 120 5.87 8.44 8.47
C ASP A 120 4.88 9.52 8.91
N GLY A 121 4.40 10.35 7.98
CA GLY A 121 3.57 11.50 8.26
C GLY A 121 2.07 11.25 8.14
N PRO A 122 1.28 12.31 7.87
CA PRO A 122 -0.16 12.18 7.71
C PRO A 122 -0.52 11.33 6.50
N SER A 123 -1.63 10.61 6.63
CA SER A 123 -2.18 9.77 5.56
C SER A 123 -3.64 10.10 5.28
N VAL A 124 -4.01 10.07 4.01
CA VAL A 124 -5.40 10.19 3.56
C VAL A 124 -5.77 8.95 2.78
N SER A 125 -6.97 8.44 3.01
CA SER A 125 -7.60 7.47 2.11
C SER A 125 -9.09 7.77 1.95
N PHE A 126 -9.62 7.60 0.74
CA PHE A 126 -11.05 7.68 0.50
C PHE A 126 -11.48 6.76 -0.64
N ARG A 127 -12.76 6.42 -0.66
CA ARG A 127 -13.41 5.66 -1.72
C ARG A 127 -14.59 6.44 -2.28
N MET A 128 -14.62 6.58 -3.61
CA MET A 128 -15.65 7.30 -4.35
C MET A 128 -16.43 6.35 -5.25
N ASP A 129 -17.76 6.45 -5.20
CA ASP A 129 -18.68 5.81 -6.13
C ASP A 129 -18.59 6.45 -7.52
N LEU A 130 -18.37 5.66 -8.57
CA LEU A 130 -18.10 6.20 -9.91
C LEU A 130 -19.36 6.67 -10.66
N ASP A 131 -20.55 6.19 -10.28
CA ASP A 131 -21.82 6.57 -10.91
C ASP A 131 -22.42 7.82 -10.26
N THR A 132 -22.55 7.76 -8.93
CA THR A 132 -23.18 8.81 -8.13
C THR A 132 -22.23 9.93 -7.77
N LYS A 133 -20.90 9.72 -7.92
CA LYS A 133 -19.85 10.69 -7.59
C LYS A 133 -19.95 11.15 -6.14
N LYS A 134 -20.13 10.18 -5.24
CA LYS A 134 -20.19 10.41 -3.79
C LYS A 134 -19.02 9.73 -3.11
N ILE A 135 -18.50 10.36 -2.07
CA ILE A 135 -17.54 9.72 -1.17
C ILE A 135 -18.29 8.74 -0.27
N ILE A 136 -17.96 7.46 -0.40
CA ILE A 136 -18.58 6.36 0.36
C ILE A 136 -17.87 6.17 1.70
N ASP A 137 -16.54 6.30 1.70
CA ASP A 137 -15.70 6.10 2.87
C ASP A 137 -14.50 7.03 2.81
N LYS A 138 -13.99 7.46 3.97
CA LYS A 138 -12.80 8.29 4.10
C LYS A 138 -12.16 8.14 5.46
N ASN A 139 -10.83 8.17 5.47
CA ASN A 139 -10.01 8.16 6.67
C ASN A 139 -8.89 9.18 6.53
N PHE A 140 -8.68 9.97 7.59
CA PHE A 140 -7.58 10.92 7.71
C PHE A 140 -6.82 10.57 8.99
N THR A 141 -5.60 10.11 8.83
CA THR A 141 -4.72 9.77 9.96
C THR A 141 -3.71 10.90 10.12
N PRO A 142 -3.61 11.52 11.31
CA PRO A 142 -2.58 12.50 11.57
C PRO A 142 -1.19 11.86 11.61
N ALA A 143 -0.15 12.66 11.46
CA ALA A 143 1.21 12.24 11.77
C ALA A 143 1.34 11.81 13.25
N PRO A 144 2.33 10.98 13.60
CA PRO A 144 2.69 10.71 14.98
C PRO A 144 2.93 11.98 15.80
N ASN A 145 2.74 11.89 17.11
CA ASN A 145 3.17 12.94 18.02
C ASN A 145 4.68 12.82 18.26
N TYR A 146 5.49 13.44 17.40
CA TYR A 146 6.95 13.36 17.45
C TYR A 146 7.54 13.88 18.75
N LYS A 147 6.90 14.86 19.38
CA LYS A 147 7.29 15.36 20.69
C LYS A 147 7.19 14.28 21.77
N GLU A 148 6.08 13.53 21.80
CA GLU A 148 5.92 12.41 22.75
C GLU A 148 6.88 11.25 22.46
N LEU A 149 7.32 11.11 21.21
CA LEU A 149 8.35 10.15 20.79
C LEU A 149 9.79 10.62 21.09
N GLY A 150 9.97 11.82 21.65
CA GLY A 150 11.30 12.38 21.95
C GLY A 150 12.06 12.87 20.71
N MET A 151 11.36 13.06 19.58
CA MET A 151 11.90 13.52 18.30
C MET A 151 11.67 15.03 18.14
N GLU A 152 12.28 15.83 19.01
CA GLU A 152 12.05 17.28 19.14
C GLU A 152 12.29 18.05 17.82
N GLU A 153 13.26 17.61 17.00
CA GLU A 153 13.60 18.25 15.72
C GLU A 153 12.48 18.18 14.68
N PHE A 154 11.54 17.25 14.83
CA PHE A 154 10.36 17.08 13.97
C PHE A 154 9.06 17.49 14.66
N SER A 155 9.15 18.12 15.83
CA SER A 155 7.99 18.47 16.64
C SER A 155 6.97 19.35 15.92
N GLU A 156 7.41 20.16 14.94
CA GLU A 156 6.55 21.00 14.10
C GLU A 156 5.59 20.21 13.20
N HIS A 157 5.92 18.95 12.90
CA HIS A 157 5.08 18.03 12.13
C HIS A 157 4.20 17.13 13.02
N SER A 158 4.27 17.29 14.35
CA SER A 158 3.50 16.44 15.26
C SER A 158 2.00 16.62 15.03
N GLU A 159 1.30 15.50 14.88
CA GLU A 159 -0.16 15.49 14.68
C GLU A 159 -0.64 16.30 13.46
N GLU A 160 0.27 16.61 12.52
CA GLU A 160 -0.08 17.23 11.23
C GLU A 160 -1.18 16.39 10.57
N LEU A 161 -2.21 17.03 10.02
CA LEU A 161 -3.34 16.39 9.37
C LEU A 161 -3.53 16.99 7.98
N ILE A 162 -3.68 16.14 6.96
CA ILE A 162 -4.11 16.58 5.63
C ILE A 162 -5.63 16.58 5.63
N GLU A 163 -6.24 17.76 5.61
CA GLU A 163 -7.69 17.90 5.50
C GLU A 163 -8.11 18.09 4.05
N LEU A 164 -9.03 17.26 3.56
CA LEU A 164 -9.63 17.40 2.24
C LEU A 164 -11.13 17.66 2.34
N THR A 165 -11.61 18.63 1.58
CA THR A 165 -13.04 18.83 1.36
C THR A 165 -13.62 17.70 0.51
N GLU A 166 -14.94 17.54 0.53
CA GLU A 166 -15.61 16.57 -0.34
C GLU A 166 -15.37 16.88 -1.83
N GLU A 167 -15.50 18.15 -2.22
CA GLU A 167 -15.22 18.61 -3.57
C GLU A 167 -13.80 18.22 -4.03
N ARG A 168 -12.81 18.40 -3.16
CA ARG A 168 -11.42 18.06 -3.48
C ARG A 168 -11.19 16.56 -3.61
N MET A 169 -11.80 15.75 -2.74
CA MET A 169 -11.75 14.28 -2.89
C MET A 169 -12.40 13.81 -4.19
N LEU A 170 -13.52 14.43 -4.60
CA LEU A 170 -14.17 14.13 -5.87
C LEU A 170 -13.29 14.51 -7.07
N GLU A 171 -12.61 15.65 -7.01
CA GLU A 171 -11.66 16.09 -8.03
C GLU A 171 -10.51 15.09 -8.18
N ILE A 172 -9.85 14.72 -7.09
CA ILE A 172 -8.75 13.74 -7.06
C ILE A 172 -9.23 12.38 -7.60
N GLY A 173 -10.39 11.90 -7.11
CA GLY A 173 -10.97 10.64 -7.56
C GLY A 173 -11.30 10.65 -9.05
N LYS A 174 -11.83 11.76 -9.58
CA LYS A 174 -12.09 11.90 -11.01
C LYS A 174 -10.80 11.91 -11.82
N TYR A 175 -9.79 12.67 -11.38
CA TYR A 175 -8.50 12.76 -12.05
C TYR A 175 -7.86 11.38 -12.22
N PHE A 176 -7.76 10.61 -11.13
CA PHE A 176 -7.13 9.28 -11.22
C PHE A 176 -7.97 8.26 -11.97
N LYS A 177 -9.30 8.38 -11.96
CA LYS A 177 -10.16 7.57 -12.82
C LYS A 177 -9.79 7.80 -14.29
N GLU A 178 -9.73 9.07 -14.70
CA GLU A 178 -9.42 9.44 -16.09
C GLU A 178 -8.02 8.99 -16.49
N LEU A 179 -7.03 9.19 -15.61
CA LEU A 179 -5.65 8.75 -15.85
C LEU A 179 -5.54 7.23 -16.02
N ILE A 180 -6.17 6.44 -15.15
CA ILE A 180 -6.15 4.97 -15.25
C ILE A 180 -6.78 4.51 -16.57
N LEU A 181 -7.92 5.08 -16.96
CA LEU A 181 -8.59 4.72 -18.22
C LEU A 181 -7.74 5.10 -19.45
N GLU A 182 -7.02 6.23 -19.40
CA GLU A 182 -6.10 6.63 -20.45
C GLU A 182 -4.93 5.64 -20.59
N ILE A 183 -4.34 5.24 -19.46
CA ILE A 183 -3.27 4.23 -19.41
C ILE A 183 -3.76 2.91 -20.03
N GLU A 184 -4.93 2.42 -19.61
CA GLU A 184 -5.53 1.20 -20.15
C GLU A 184 -5.73 1.27 -21.66
N THR A 185 -6.24 2.41 -22.15
CA THR A 185 -6.44 2.63 -23.59
C THR A 185 -5.11 2.59 -24.36
N LYS A 186 -4.06 3.22 -23.83
CA LYS A 186 -2.70 3.20 -24.42
C LYS A 186 -2.12 1.77 -24.43
N ILE A 187 -2.37 0.99 -23.39
CA ILE A 187 -1.91 -0.41 -23.31
C ILE A 187 -2.64 -1.29 -24.33
N GLU A 188 -3.95 -1.11 -24.51
CA GLU A 188 -4.75 -1.88 -25.46
C GLU A 188 -4.46 -1.55 -26.94
N ALA A 189 -3.96 -0.35 -27.22
CA ALA A 189 -3.61 0.09 -28.57
C ALA A 189 -2.27 -0.46 -29.08
N ASN A 190 -1.45 -1.06 -28.21
CA ASN A 190 -0.14 -1.64 -28.50
C ASN A 190 -0.19 -3.18 -28.55
#